data_AF-A0A1F8ECP2-F1
#
_entry.id   AF-A0A1F8ECP2-F1
#
_cell.length_a   1.000
_cell.length_b   1.000
_cell.length_c   1.000
_cell.angle_alpha   90.00
_cell.angle_beta   90.00
_cell.angle_gamma   90.00
#
_symmetry.space_group_name_H-M   'P 1'
#
loop_
_entity.id
_entity.type
_entity.pdbx_description
1 polymer ?
#
loop_
_entity_poly.entity_id
_entity_poly.type
_entity_poly.pdbx_seq_one_letter_code
_entity_poly.pdbx_strand_id
1 'polypeptide(L)'
;MARVWQWLTMSGGQSDEFGKVTIFVFVLVQGLDGAFTYIGISSGISIEANPLMFWLMSMLGLGFTVIVAKLVAVGFGIILFCLGVHRVVAFLTAIYFIFALFPWSYLFLIR
;
A
#
# COMPACT_ATOMS: atom_id res chain seq x y z
N MET A 1 -14.12 -3.74 24.22
CA MET A 1 -13.07 -2.77 23.83
C MET A 1 -11.66 -3.26 24.18
N ALA A 2 -11.37 -3.62 25.44
CA ALA A 2 -10.02 -4.06 25.87
C ALA A 2 -9.42 -5.22 25.06
N ARG A 3 -10.21 -6.24 24.70
CA ARG A 3 -9.73 -7.42 23.94
C ARG A 3 -9.25 -7.11 22.51
N VAL A 4 -9.86 -6.13 21.85
CA VAL A 4 -9.51 -5.77 20.46
C VAL A 4 -8.16 -5.04 20.46
N TRP A 5 -8.00 -4.06 21.35
CA TRP A 5 -6.74 -3.36 21.54
C TRP A 5 -5.60 -4.30 21.90
N GLN A 6 -5.86 -5.25 22.80
CA GLN A 6 -4.88 -6.24 23.18
C GLN A 6 -4.48 -7.16 22.01
N TRP A 7 -5.43 -7.58 21.17
CA TRP A 7 -5.11 -8.34 19.95
C TRP A 7 -4.31 -7.52 18.94
N LEU A 8 -4.66 -6.24 18.79
CA LEU A 8 -4.03 -5.30 17.86
C LEU A 8 -2.56 -5.01 18.22
N THR A 9 -2.25 -4.91 19.52
CA THR A 9 -0.90 -4.61 20.03
C THR A 9 -0.13 -5.83 20.53
N MET A 10 -0.72 -7.03 20.45
CA MET A 10 -0.06 -8.30 20.81
C MET A 10 1.13 -8.58 19.88
N SER A 11 2.30 -8.11 20.30
CA SER A 11 3.59 -8.52 19.74
C SER A 11 3.88 -9.95 20.19
N GLY A 12 4.01 -10.89 19.25
CA GLY A 12 4.57 -12.21 19.55
C GLY A 12 6.03 -12.00 19.97
N GLY A 13 6.38 -12.35 21.21
CA GLY A 13 7.67 -11.99 21.80
C GLY A 13 8.88 -12.59 21.06
N GLN A 14 9.76 -11.75 20.53
CA GLN A 14 11.06 -11.34 21.10
C GLN A 14 11.78 -10.52 20.01
N SER A 15 12.03 -9.23 20.30
CA SER A 15 12.50 -8.16 19.41
C SER A 15 11.54 -7.78 18.26
N ASP A 16 11.45 -6.48 17.97
CA ASP A 16 10.59 -5.81 16.97
C ASP A 16 10.80 -6.26 15.49
N GLU A 17 11.41 -7.42 15.27
CA GLU A 17 11.73 -7.97 13.94
C GLU A 17 10.47 -8.21 13.09
N PHE A 18 9.38 -8.69 13.70
CA PHE A 18 8.11 -8.86 12.98
C PHE A 18 7.57 -7.52 12.46
N GLY A 19 7.62 -6.47 13.29
CA GLY A 19 7.19 -5.14 12.91
C GLY A 19 8.05 -4.58 11.78
N LYS A 20 9.38 -4.69 11.91
CA LYS A 20 10.36 -4.24 10.90
C LYS A 20 10.17 -4.94 9.55
N VAL A 21 10.02 -6.27 9.55
CA VAL A 21 9.73 -7.04 8.33
C VAL A 21 8.41 -6.59 7.74
N THR A 22 7.38 -6.41 8.56
CA THR A 22 6.06 -5.98 8.10
C THR A 22 6.10 -4.61 7.43
N ILE A 23 6.74 -3.61 8.05
CA ILE A 23 6.82 -2.26 7.45
C ILE A 23 7.71 -2.27 6.20
N PHE A 24 8.80 -3.04 6.20
CA PHE A 24 9.66 -3.19 5.02
C PHE A 24 8.89 -3.76 3.83
N VAL A 25 8.17 -4.88 4.04
CA VAL A 25 7.35 -5.50 3.00
C VAL A 25 6.21 -4.56 2.57
N PHE A 26 5.58 -3.84 3.50
CA PHE A 26 4.55 -2.85 3.17
C PHE A 26 5.08 -1.76 2.22
N VAL A 27 6.25 -1.19 2.53
CA VAL A 27 6.88 -0.17 1.67
C VAL A 27 7.22 -0.73 0.30
N LEU A 28 7.75 -1.95 0.22
CA LEU A 28 8.02 -2.61 -1.06
C LEU A 28 6.74 -2.81 -1.89
N VAL A 29 5.67 -3.31 -1.26
CA VAL A 29 4.36 -3.51 -1.92
C VAL A 29 3.80 -2.17 -2.42
N GLN A 30 3.87 -1.10 -1.63
CA GLN A 30 3.43 0.24 -2.06
C GLN A 30 4.24 0.80 -3.23
N GLY A 31 5.56 0.56 -3.24
CA GLY A 31 6.44 0.96 -4.33
C GLY A 31 6.11 0.24 -5.64
N LEU A 32 5.97 -1.09 -5.58
CA LEU A 32 5.62 -1.90 -6.74
C LEU A 32 4.21 -1.59 -7.26
N ASP A 33 3.24 -1.44 -6.36
CA ASP A 33 1.88 -1.02 -6.69
C ASP A 33 1.89 0.37 -7.38
N GLY A 34 2.73 1.29 -6.91
CA GLY A 34 2.93 2.59 -7.55
C GLY A 34 3.48 2.49 -8.98
N ALA A 35 4.50 1.67 -9.18
CA ALA A 35 5.07 1.42 -10.50
C ALA A 35 4.04 0.80 -11.46
N PHE A 36 3.29 -0.20 -11.00
CA PHE A 36 2.25 -0.86 -11.80
C PHE A 36 1.10 0.08 -12.13
N THR A 37 0.65 0.88 -11.16
CA THR A 37 -0.33 1.94 -11.37
C THR A 37 0.16 2.93 -12.43
N TYR A 38 1.41 3.38 -12.35
CA TYR A 38 1.98 4.31 -13.33
C TYR A 38 2.02 3.72 -14.74
N ILE A 39 2.52 2.49 -14.88
CA ILE A 39 2.63 1.78 -16.17
C ILE A 39 1.23 1.49 -16.76
N GLY A 40 0.30 1.11 -15.91
CA GLY A 40 -1.08 0.83 -16.30
C GLY A 40 -1.80 2.06 -16.84
N ILE A 41 -1.78 3.14 -16.06
CA ILE A 41 -2.49 4.39 -16.41
C ILE A 41 -1.79 5.15 -17.53
N SER A 42 -0.47 5.00 -17.71
CA SER A 42 0.22 5.61 -18.86
C SER A 42 -0.28 5.07 -20.21
N SER A 43 -0.95 3.91 -20.20
CA SER A 43 -1.63 3.35 -21.38
C SER A 43 -3.05 3.93 -21.60
N GLY A 44 -3.58 4.71 -20.65
CA GLY A 44 -4.86 5.40 -20.75
C GLY A 44 -5.41 5.86 -19.39
N ILE A 45 -5.52 7.17 -19.18
CA ILE A 45 -5.96 7.75 -17.89
C ILE A 45 -7.40 7.39 -17.50
N SER A 46 -8.25 7.07 -18.48
CA SER A 46 -9.65 6.67 -18.29
C SER A 46 -9.82 5.30 -17.64
N ILE A 47 -8.74 4.53 -17.48
CA ILE A 47 -8.75 3.21 -16.85
C ILE A 47 -8.77 3.34 -15.31
N GLU A 48 -8.39 4.51 -14.77
CA GLU A 48 -8.39 4.73 -13.32
C GLU A 48 -9.82 4.88 -12.77
N ALA A 49 -10.28 3.85 -12.04
CA ALA A 49 -11.62 3.81 -11.48
C ALA A 49 -11.81 4.74 -10.25
N ASN A 50 -10.72 5.27 -9.67
CA ASN A 50 -10.76 6.15 -8.52
C ASN A 50 -10.98 7.63 -8.96
N PRO A 51 -12.15 8.24 -8.71
CA PRO A 51 -12.46 9.58 -9.20
C PRO A 51 -11.53 10.66 -8.63
N LEU A 52 -11.05 10.47 -7.39
CA LEU A 52 -10.13 11.39 -6.74
C LEU A 52 -8.75 11.34 -7.43
N MET A 53 -8.25 10.12 -7.70
CA MET A 53 -6.97 9.96 -8.39
C MET A 53 -7.05 10.51 -9.80
N PHE A 54 -8.13 10.23 -10.53
CA PHE A 54 -8.36 10.79 -11.85
C PHE A 54 -8.32 12.33 -11.85
N TRP A 55 -9.00 12.96 -10.89
CA TRP A 55 -9.00 14.42 -10.73
C TRP A 55 -7.62 14.98 -10.35
N LEU A 56 -6.91 14.34 -9.42
CA LEU A 56 -5.55 14.77 -9.07
C LEU A 56 -4.58 14.60 -10.23
N MET A 57 -4.69 13.53 -11.02
CA MET A 57 -3.84 13.29 -12.19
C MET A 57 -4.10 14.31 -13.29
N SER A 58 -5.34 14.79 -13.45
CA SER A 58 -5.65 15.83 -14.43
C SER A 58 -5.10 17.21 -14.03
N MET A 59 -4.90 17.45 -12.73
CA MET A 59 -4.35 18.72 -12.22
C MET A 59 -2.83 18.72 -12.05
N LEU A 60 -2.26 17.65 -11.50
CA LEU A 60 -0.85 17.59 -11.09
C LEU A 60 0.02 16.71 -11.99
N GLY A 61 -0.61 16.00 -12.93
CA GLY A 61 0.07 15.01 -13.77
C GLY A 61 0.21 13.66 -13.08
N LEU A 62 0.23 12.62 -13.92
CA LEU A 62 0.17 11.21 -13.52
C LEU A 62 1.27 10.81 -12.54
N GLY A 63 2.54 11.13 -12.86
CA GLY A 63 3.68 10.74 -12.03
C GLY A 63 3.65 11.36 -10.63
N PHE A 64 3.35 12.66 -10.54
CA PHE A 64 3.32 13.36 -9.27
C PHE A 64 2.19 12.84 -8.38
N THR A 65 0.99 12.66 -8.94
CA THR A 65 -0.15 12.11 -8.20
C THR A 65 0.13 10.72 -7.63
N VAL A 66 0.72 9.82 -8.44
CA VAL A 66 1.05 8.46 -7.98
C VAL A 66 2.08 8.50 -6.86
N ILE A 67 3.15 9.30 -7.00
CA ILE A 67 4.18 9.43 -5.96
C ILE A 67 3.58 9.94 -4.65
N VAL A 68 2.80 11.02 -4.69
CA VAL A 68 2.17 11.58 -3.48
C VAL A 68 1.22 10.58 -2.84
N ALA A 69 0.39 9.91 -3.62
CA ALA A 69 -0.54 8.90 -3.10
C ALA A 69 0.19 7.76 -2.37
N LYS A 70 1.28 7.24 -2.95
CA LYS A 70 2.07 6.17 -2.31
C LYS A 70 2.83 6.67 -1.08
N LEU A 71 3.38 7.87 -1.10
CA LEU A 71 4.02 8.47 0.07
C LEU A 71 3.04 8.64 1.24
N VAL A 72 1.81 9.07 0.95
CA VAL A 72 0.75 9.16 1.96
C VAL A 72 0.41 7.77 2.53
N ALA A 73 0.28 6.75 1.67
CA ALA A 73 0.03 5.38 2.10
C ALA A 73 1.16 4.83 2.97
N VAL A 74 2.43 5.04 2.56
CA VAL A 74 3.63 4.69 3.34
C VAL A 74 3.63 5.43 4.69
N GLY A 75 3.33 6.72 4.70
CA GLY A 75 3.23 7.53 5.91
C GLY A 75 2.22 6.96 6.92
N PHE A 76 1.01 6.60 6.45
CA PHE A 76 0.03 5.93 7.31
C PHE A 76 0.51 4.56 7.81
N GLY A 77 1.17 3.77 6.98
CA GLY A 77 1.79 2.51 7.40
C GLY A 77 2.85 2.69 8.49
N ILE A 78 3.70 3.72 8.36
CA ILE A 78 4.70 4.08 9.37
C ILE A 78 4.03 4.52 10.67
N ILE A 79 2.98 5.34 10.61
CA ILE A 79 2.23 5.76 11.81
C ILE A 79 1.65 4.54 12.52
N LEU A 80 1.03 3.61 11.79
CA LEU A 80 0.49 2.37 12.37
C LEU A 80 1.58 1.46 12.96
N PHE A 81 2.77 1.42 12.34
CA PHE A 81 3.94 0.76 12.88
C PHE A 81 4.40 1.41 14.20
N CYS A 82 4.51 2.75 14.25
CA CYS A 82 4.87 3.48 15.45
C CYS A 82 3.84 3.34 16.58
N LEU A 83 2.56 3.15 16.23
CA LEU A 83 1.48 2.86 17.20
C LEU A 83 1.49 1.41 17.71
N GLY A 84 2.45 0.57 17.27
CA GLY A 84 2.59 -0.82 17.71
C GLY A 84 1.56 -1.77 17.12
N VAL A 85 0.83 -1.34 16.07
CA VAL A 85 -0.29 -2.08 15.47
C VAL A 85 0.14 -2.90 14.25
N HIS A 86 1.25 -3.62 14.38
CA HIS A 86 1.93 -4.28 13.26
C HIS A 86 1.03 -5.29 12.51
N ARG A 87 0.07 -5.92 13.20
CA ARG A 87 -0.89 -6.83 12.57
C ARG A 87 -1.80 -6.14 11.55
N VAL A 88 -2.17 -4.89 11.81
CA VAL A 88 -2.95 -4.08 10.87
C VAL A 88 -2.12 -3.76 9.64
N VAL A 89 -0.85 -3.36 9.82
CA VAL A 89 0.06 -3.12 8.70
C VAL A 89 0.26 -4.40 7.87
N ALA A 90 0.42 -5.56 8.52
CA ALA A 90 0.54 -6.85 7.83
C ALA A 90 -0.74 -7.20 7.05
N PHE A 91 -1.91 -6.98 7.65
CA PHE A 91 -3.19 -7.21 6.98
C PHE A 91 -3.39 -6.27 5.79
N LEU A 92 -3.08 -4.98 5.94
CA LEU A 92 -3.08 -4.02 4.83
C LEU A 92 -2.13 -4.49 3.72
N THR A 93 -0.91 -4.89 4.07
CA THR A 93 0.07 -5.41 3.11
C THR A 93 -0.49 -6.57 2.30
N ALA A 94 -1.15 -7.53 2.96
CA ALA A 94 -1.78 -8.67 2.29
C ALA A 94 -2.91 -8.23 1.35
N ILE A 95 -3.76 -7.28 1.76
CA ILE A 95 -4.81 -6.72 0.89
C ILE A 95 -4.19 -6.06 -0.34
N TYR A 96 -3.20 -5.18 -0.17
CA TYR A 96 -2.55 -4.51 -1.31
C TYR A 96 -1.85 -5.50 -2.23
N PHE A 97 -1.22 -6.54 -1.68
CA PHE A 97 -0.60 -7.59 -2.48
C PHE A 97 -1.63 -8.35 -3.34
N ILE A 98 -2.75 -8.77 -2.74
CA ILE A 98 -3.76 -9.60 -3.42
C ILE A 98 -4.58 -8.79 -4.43
N PHE A 99 -4.97 -7.56 -4.10
CA PHE A 99 -5.92 -6.79 -4.89
C PHE A 99 -5.28 -5.76 -5.81
N ALA A 100 -4.06 -5.32 -5.53
CA ALA A 100 -3.36 -4.36 -6.36
C ALA A 100 -2.21 -5.03 -7.10
N LEU A 101 -1.30 -5.68 -6.39
CA LEU A 101 -0.11 -6.25 -7.03
C LEU A 101 -0.42 -7.45 -7.94
N PHE A 102 -1.25 -8.39 -7.46
CA PHE A 102 -1.54 -9.62 -8.19
C PHE A 102 -2.33 -9.42 -9.50
N PRO A 103 -3.37 -8.56 -9.58
CA PRO A 103 -4.08 -8.33 -10.84
C PRO A 103 -3.20 -7.63 -11.88
N TRP A 104 -2.37 -6.67 -11.46
CA TRP A 104 -1.42 -6.01 -12.35
C TRP A 104 -0.33 -6.98 -12.84
N SER A 105 0.23 -7.81 -11.97
CA SER A 105 1.24 -8.80 -12.39
C SER A 105 0.65 -9.84 -13.34
N TYR A 106 -0.57 -10.31 -13.09
CA TYR A 106 -1.30 -11.17 -14.02
C TYR A 106 -1.47 -10.49 -15.38
N LEU A 107 -1.94 -9.23 -15.39
CA LEU A 107 -2.15 -8.47 -16.63
C LEU A 107 -0.84 -8.22 -17.40
N PHE A 108 0.28 -7.97 -16.72
CA PHE A 108 1.56 -7.74 -17.38
C PHE A 108 2.28 -9.02 -17.82
N LEU A 109 2.06 -10.16 -17.16
CA LEU A 109 2.77 -11.42 -17.48
C LEU A 109 2.00 -12.32 -18.46
N ILE A 110 0.67 -12.22 -18.52
CA ILE A 110 -0.20 -13.07 -19.37
C ILE A 110 -0.68 -12.35 -20.64
N ARG A 111 -0.40 -11.05 -20.76
CA ARG A 111 -0.55 -10.30 -22.01
C ARG A 111 0.68 -10.45 -22.89
#